data_AF-A0A285S8G0-F1
#
_entry.id   AF-A0A285S8G0-F1
#
_cell.length_a   1.000
_cell.length_b   1.000
_cell.length_c   1.000
_cell.angle_alpha   90.00
_cell.angle_beta   90.00
_cell.angle_gamma   90.00
#
_symmetry.space_group_name_H-M   'P 1'
#
loop_
_entity.id
_entity.type
_entity.pdbx_description
1 polymer ?
#
loop_
_entity_poly.entity_id
_entity_poly.type
_entity_poly.pdbx_seq_one_letter_code
_entity_poly.pdbx_strand_id
1 'polypeptide(L)'
;MKKSIIEKAHDFILKMPSFLEKIVAVILLVGVAYSCIQLGIHVVSLTELAFDEYIEDILVTAFNAVIVIEFIRMLIKHSMNTIVEVLIFAIARGLVVGHEAPLETLIRIVCIAILLACRKYLFYDKDFEEEM
;
A
#
# COMPACT_ATOMS: atom_id res chain seq x y z
N MET A 1 -19.23 -10.53 32.61
CA MET A 1 -17.85 -9.99 32.60
C MET A 1 -17.02 -10.35 31.36
N LYS A 2 -17.18 -11.51 30.70
CA LYS A 2 -16.37 -11.89 29.51
C LYS A 2 -16.63 -11.09 28.21
N LYS A 3 -17.85 -10.54 28.01
CA LYS A 3 -18.20 -9.75 26.80
C LYS A 3 -17.29 -8.52 26.59
N SER A 4 -16.97 -7.80 27.67
CA SER A 4 -16.16 -6.56 27.59
C SER A 4 -14.70 -6.77 27.17
N ILE A 5 -14.12 -7.96 27.40
CA ILE A 5 -12.72 -8.25 27.02
C ILE A 5 -12.64 -8.59 25.52
N ILE A 6 -13.65 -9.29 24.98
CA ILE A 6 -13.74 -9.65 23.57
C ILE A 6 -14.03 -8.42 22.72
N GLU A 7 -14.92 -7.54 23.17
CA GLU A 7 -15.20 -6.25 22.50
C GLU A 7 -13.93 -5.37 22.45
N LYS A 8 -13.21 -5.25 23.56
CA LYS A 8 -11.93 -4.53 23.60
C LYS A 8 -10.85 -5.15 22.71
N ALA A 9 -10.78 -6.48 22.63
CA ALA A 9 -9.84 -7.18 21.77
C ALA A 9 -10.17 -6.98 20.27
N HIS A 10 -11.45 -7.02 19.92
CA HIS A 10 -11.93 -6.77 18.56
C HIS A 10 -11.63 -5.34 18.11
N ASP A 11 -11.95 -4.35 18.95
CA ASP A 11 -11.64 -2.94 18.68
C ASP A 11 -10.13 -2.69 18.59
N PHE A 12 -9.33 -3.38 19.42
CA PHE A 12 -7.88 -3.30 19.36
C PHE A 12 -7.33 -3.87 18.05
N ILE A 13 -7.81 -5.06 17.64
CA ILE A 13 -7.43 -5.71 16.37
C ILE A 13 -7.80 -4.85 15.17
N LEU A 14 -8.96 -4.20 15.18
CA LEU A 14 -9.38 -3.29 14.09
C LEU A 14 -8.55 -2.00 14.04
N LYS A 15 -8.07 -1.51 15.20
CA LYS A 15 -7.32 -0.25 15.30
C LYS A 15 -5.82 -0.42 15.06
N MET A 16 -5.28 -1.63 15.24
CA MET A 16 -3.86 -1.94 15.05
C MET A 16 -3.36 -1.70 13.62
N PRO A 17 -4.02 -2.15 12.54
CA PRO A 17 -3.59 -1.89 11.17
C PRO A 17 -3.44 -0.40 10.88
N SER A 18 -4.42 0.42 11.29
CA SER A 18 -4.39 1.86 11.10
C SER A 18 -3.31 2.56 11.94
N PHE A 19 -2.90 1.98 13.07
CA PHE A 19 -1.77 2.50 13.85
C PHE A 19 -0.44 2.20 13.15
N LEU A 20 -0.25 0.96 12.66
CA LEU A 20 0.95 0.57 11.91
C LEU A 20 1.10 1.37 10.62
N GLU A 21 0.01 1.64 9.91
CA GLU A 21 0.01 2.47 8.69
C GLU A 21 0.57 3.88 8.95
N LYS A 22 0.16 4.50 10.07
CA LYS A 22 0.68 5.82 10.47
C LYS A 22 2.18 5.78 10.76
N ILE A 23 2.67 4.71 11.39
CA ILE A 23 4.10 4.55 11.65
C ILE A 23 4.87 4.48 10.32
N VAL A 24 4.42 3.64 9.39
CA VAL A 24 5.04 3.52 8.06
C VAL A 24 4.99 4.85 7.31
N ALA A 25 3.88 5.57 7.37
CA ALA A 25 3.73 6.89 6.76
C ALA A 25 4.72 7.92 7.34
N VAL A 26 4.94 7.92 8.65
CA VAL A 26 5.92 8.81 9.31
C VAL A 26 7.34 8.47 8.87
N ILE A 27 7.70 7.18 8.82
CA ILE A 27 9.04 6.74 8.37
C ILE A 27 9.28 7.18 6.92
N LEU A 28 8.31 6.95 6.03
CA LEU A 28 8.36 7.39 4.65
C LEU A 28 8.50 8.90 4.53
N LEU A 29 7.74 9.67 5.31
CA LEU A 29 7.78 11.12 5.30
C LEU A 29 9.16 11.66 5.70
N VAL A 30 9.80 11.06 6.70
CA VAL A 30 11.19 11.40 7.09
C VAL A 30 12.17 11.07 5.96
N GLY A 31 12.04 9.89 5.34
CA GLY A 31 12.89 9.48 4.22
C GLY A 31 12.78 10.45 3.03
N VAL A 32 11.56 10.81 2.64
CA VAL A 32 11.30 11.77 1.55
C VAL A 32 11.81 13.17 1.90
N ALA A 33 11.59 13.65 3.13
CA ALA A 33 12.09 14.95 3.56
C ALA A 33 13.62 15.03 3.48
N TYR A 34 14.31 13.96 3.90
CA TYR A 34 15.76 13.84 3.77
C TYR A 34 16.20 13.88 2.30
N SER A 35 15.52 13.16 1.40
CA SER A 35 15.78 13.21 -0.05
C SER A 35 15.61 14.60 -0.63
N CYS A 36 14.56 15.33 -0.24
CA CYS A 36 14.34 16.69 -0.72
C CYS A 36 15.46 17.65 -0.31
N ILE A 37 15.96 17.54 0.93
CA ILE A 37 17.08 18.36 1.41
C ILE A 37 18.34 18.04 0.60
N GLN A 38 18.66 16.75 0.42
CA GLN A 38 19.82 16.34 -0.35
C GLN A 38 19.73 16.78 -1.82
N LEU A 39 18.57 16.67 -2.45
CA LEU A 39 18.35 17.14 -3.82
C LEU A 39 18.65 18.65 -3.93
N GLY A 40 18.23 19.43 -2.92
CA GLY A 40 18.55 20.85 -2.84
C GLY A 40 20.05 21.13 -2.76
N ILE A 41 20.79 20.36 -1.94
CA ILE A 41 22.26 20.46 -1.86
C ILE A 41 22.91 20.09 -3.19
N HIS A 42 22.47 18.99 -3.82
CA HIS A 42 22.99 18.51 -5.09
C HIS A 42 22.90 19.54 -6.22
N VAL A 43 21.72 20.17 -6.35
CA VAL A 43 21.49 21.24 -7.35
C VAL A 43 22.43 22.42 -7.13
N VAL A 44 22.84 22.68 -5.88
CA VAL A 44 23.75 23.77 -5.52
C VAL A 44 25.23 23.38 -5.63
N SER A 45 25.58 22.12 -5.32
CA SER A 45 26.98 21.68 -5.20
C SER A 45 27.55 20.95 -6.43
N LEU A 46 26.72 20.63 -7.44
CA LEU A 46 27.11 19.91 -8.67
C LEU A 46 27.98 18.66 -8.40
N THR A 47 27.71 17.94 -7.30
CA THR A 47 28.47 16.75 -6.86
C THR A 47 27.67 15.49 -7.19
N GLU A 48 28.27 14.36 -7.55
CA GLU A 48 27.51 13.12 -7.82
C GLU A 48 26.83 12.54 -6.56
N LEU A 49 25.59 12.04 -6.71
CA LEU A 49 24.82 11.37 -5.67
C LEU A 49 25.05 9.84 -5.69
N ALA A 50 25.45 9.27 -4.57
CA ALA A 50 25.51 7.81 -4.35
C ALA A 50 24.27 7.27 -3.60
N PHE A 51 23.09 7.88 -3.79
CA PHE A 51 21.95 7.73 -2.88
C PHE A 51 20.67 7.14 -3.49
N ASP A 52 20.65 6.88 -4.80
CA ASP A 52 19.45 6.39 -5.51
C ASP A 52 18.94 5.06 -4.91
N GLU A 53 19.86 4.15 -4.61
CA GLU A 53 19.58 2.80 -4.09
C GLU A 53 18.93 2.81 -2.70
N TYR A 54 19.29 3.76 -1.81
CA TYR A 54 18.76 3.81 -0.45
C TYR A 54 17.28 4.21 -0.40
N ILE A 55 16.84 5.09 -1.31
CA ILE A 55 15.44 5.52 -1.37
C ILE A 55 14.57 4.46 -2.00
N GLU A 56 15.07 3.80 -3.04
CA GLU A 56 14.40 2.62 -3.59
C GLU A 56 14.15 1.56 -2.51
N ASP A 57 15.18 1.20 -1.74
CA ASP A 57 15.08 0.22 -0.65
C ASP A 57 14.07 0.62 0.45
N ILE A 58 14.08 1.89 0.86
CA ILE A 58 13.11 2.40 1.83
C ILE A 58 11.69 2.31 1.27
N LEU A 59 11.48 2.73 0.03
CA LEU A 59 10.16 2.71 -0.61
C LEU A 59 9.66 1.28 -0.77
N VAL A 60 10.49 0.35 -1.25
CA VAL A 60 10.15 -1.08 -1.37
C VAL A 60 9.76 -1.64 -0.01
N THR A 61 10.57 -1.41 1.03
CA THR A 61 10.33 -1.95 2.37
C THR A 61 9.05 -1.40 2.98
N ALA A 62 8.86 -0.08 2.93
CA ALA A 62 7.70 0.59 3.48
C ALA A 62 6.42 0.20 2.75
N PHE A 63 6.44 0.20 1.41
CA PHE A 63 5.32 -0.30 0.65
C PHE A 63 5.07 -1.76 1.04
N ASN A 64 6.01 -2.69 0.99
CA ASN A 64 5.75 -4.09 1.38
C ASN A 64 5.05 -4.22 2.74
N ALA A 65 5.41 -3.42 3.74
CA ALA A 65 4.69 -3.35 5.00
C ALA A 65 3.21 -2.91 4.83
N VAL A 66 2.92 -1.87 4.04
CA VAL A 66 1.54 -1.41 3.78
C VAL A 66 0.66 -2.48 3.12
N ILE A 67 1.15 -3.34 2.20
CA ILE A 67 0.30 -4.43 1.65
C ILE A 67 -0.08 -5.36 2.78
N VAL A 68 0.89 -5.78 3.57
CA VAL A 68 0.65 -6.76 4.63
C VAL A 68 -0.36 -6.21 5.63
N ILE A 69 -0.27 -4.91 5.97
CA ILE A 69 -1.24 -4.22 6.82
C ILE A 69 -2.64 -4.22 6.20
N GLU A 70 -2.77 -3.87 4.92
CA GLU A 70 -4.07 -3.89 4.23
C GLU A 70 -4.62 -5.31 4.07
N PHE A 71 -3.78 -6.29 3.76
CA PHE A 71 -4.16 -7.69 3.67
C PHE A 71 -4.71 -8.20 5.00
N ILE A 72 -4.06 -7.87 6.12
CA ILE A 72 -4.57 -8.19 7.47
C ILE A 72 -5.93 -7.53 7.69
N ARG A 73 -6.10 -6.26 7.32
CA ARG A 73 -7.38 -5.55 7.44
C ARG A 73 -8.49 -6.22 6.63
N MET A 74 -8.17 -6.70 5.43
CA MET A 74 -9.09 -7.43 4.56
C MET A 74 -9.48 -8.79 5.15
N LEU A 75 -8.54 -9.53 5.74
CA LEU A 75 -8.83 -10.79 6.43
C LEU A 75 -9.79 -10.59 7.61
N ILE A 76 -9.68 -9.47 8.33
CA ILE A 76 -10.54 -9.18 9.47
C ILE A 76 -11.95 -8.76 9.03
N LYS A 77 -12.07 -7.98 7.94
CA LYS A 77 -13.34 -7.38 7.50
C LYS A 77 -14.11 -8.18 6.45
N HIS A 78 -13.57 -9.31 5.97
CA HIS A 78 -14.22 -10.25 5.04
C HIS A 78 -14.95 -9.61 3.83
N SER A 79 -14.50 -8.46 3.33
CA SER A 79 -15.09 -7.83 2.15
C SER A 79 -14.27 -8.13 0.90
N MET A 80 -14.83 -8.95 0.00
CA MET A 80 -14.22 -9.27 -1.30
C MET A 80 -13.97 -8.02 -2.17
N ASN A 81 -14.77 -6.97 -2.01
CA ASN A 81 -14.58 -5.69 -2.71
C ASN A 81 -13.29 -4.98 -2.24
N THR A 82 -12.94 -5.08 -0.95
CA THR A 82 -11.69 -4.55 -0.42
C THR A 82 -10.47 -5.28 -0.99
N ILE A 83 -10.61 -6.55 -1.40
CA ILE A 83 -9.50 -7.31 -2.00
C ILE A 83 -9.05 -6.71 -3.33
N VAL A 84 -9.99 -6.40 -4.23
CA VAL A 84 -9.64 -5.85 -5.54
C VAL A 84 -8.97 -4.48 -5.40
N GLU A 85 -9.45 -3.63 -4.49
CA GLU A 85 -8.86 -2.31 -4.23
C GLU A 85 -7.41 -2.41 -3.74
N VAL A 86 -7.15 -3.32 -2.80
CA VAL A 86 -5.80 -3.51 -2.25
C VAL A 86 -4.86 -4.15 -3.28
N LEU A 87 -5.36 -5.05 -4.13
CA LEU A 87 -4.56 -5.60 -5.25
C LEU A 87 -4.18 -4.53 -6.26
N ILE A 88 -5.12 -3.64 -6.63
CA ILE A 88 -4.81 -2.50 -7.51
C ILE A 88 -3.74 -1.61 -6.87
N PHE A 89 -3.89 -1.27 -5.59
CA PHE A 89 -2.91 -0.48 -4.84
C PHE A 89 -1.53 -1.16 -4.79
N ALA A 90 -1.50 -2.48 -4.52
CA ALA A 90 -0.29 -3.28 -4.45
C ALA A 90 0.50 -3.29 -5.77
N ILE A 91 -0.19 -3.37 -6.91
CA ILE A 91 0.44 -3.32 -8.24
C ILE A 91 0.87 -1.88 -8.55
N ALA A 92 0.00 -0.90 -8.31
CA ALA A 92 0.23 0.50 -8.66
C ALA A 92 1.48 1.08 -8.00
N ARG A 93 1.70 0.79 -6.73
CA ARG A 93 2.93 1.26 -6.04
C ARG A 93 4.20 0.54 -6.52
N GLY A 94 4.10 -0.72 -6.97
CA GLY A 94 5.22 -1.45 -7.54
C GLY A 94 5.72 -0.79 -8.82
N LEU A 95 4.82 -0.14 -9.56
CA LEU A 95 5.15 0.73 -10.69
C LEU A 95 5.84 2.04 -10.28
N VAL A 96 5.64 2.53 -9.04
CA VAL A 96 6.26 3.78 -8.56
C VAL A 96 7.70 3.56 -8.13
N VAL A 97 8.02 2.38 -7.58
CA VAL A 97 9.35 2.08 -7.04
C VAL A 97 10.25 1.35 -8.03
N GLY A 98 9.68 0.48 -8.87
CA GLY A 98 10.47 -0.37 -9.75
C GLY A 98 10.88 0.33 -11.04
N HIS A 99 12.18 0.32 -11.33
CA HIS A 99 12.72 0.58 -12.67
C HIS A 99 12.64 -0.69 -13.53
N GLU A 100 11.43 -1.20 -13.75
CA GLU A 100 11.21 -2.43 -14.51
C GLU A 100 11.28 -2.19 -16.02
N ALA A 101 11.45 -3.28 -16.77
CA ALA A 101 11.45 -3.21 -18.22
C ALA A 101 10.12 -2.59 -18.72
N PRO A 102 10.14 -1.77 -19.80
CA PRO A 102 8.93 -1.12 -20.31
C PRO A 102 7.77 -2.09 -20.58
N LEU A 103 8.08 -3.33 -20.97
CA LEU A 103 7.11 -4.38 -21.24
C LEU A 103 6.44 -4.88 -19.95
N GLU A 104 7.20 -5.10 -18.87
CA GLU A 104 6.68 -5.52 -17.57
C GLU A 104 5.75 -4.45 -16.98
N THR A 105 6.16 -3.18 -17.11
CA THR A 105 5.33 -2.02 -16.75
C THR A 105 4.01 -2.03 -17.52
N LEU A 106 4.04 -2.27 -18.84
CA LEU A 106 2.83 -2.34 -19.65
C LEU A 106 1.90 -3.48 -19.21
N ILE A 107 2.44 -4.66 -18.91
CA ILE A 107 1.66 -5.81 -18.40
C ILE A 107 0.97 -5.43 -17.09
N ARG A 108 1.68 -4.82 -16.15
CA ARG A 108 1.11 -4.38 -14.86
C ARG A 108 -0.02 -3.37 -15.03
N ILE A 109 0.14 -2.40 -15.94
CA ILE A 109 -0.91 -1.44 -16.26
C ILE A 109 -2.15 -2.15 -16.84
N VAL A 110 -1.95 -3.12 -17.74
CA VAL A 110 -3.04 -3.94 -18.29
C VAL A 110 -3.71 -4.77 -17.19
N CYS A 111 -2.95 -5.35 -16.26
CA CYS A 111 -3.51 -6.07 -15.10
C CYS A 111 -4.40 -5.16 -14.25
N ILE A 112 -3.96 -3.92 -13.94
CA ILE A 112 -4.77 -2.94 -13.22
C ILE A 112 -6.07 -2.63 -14.00
N ALA A 113 -5.97 -2.43 -15.32
CA ALA A 113 -7.15 -2.18 -16.16
C ALA A 113 -8.15 -3.34 -16.14
N ILE A 114 -7.66 -4.59 -16.16
CA ILE A 114 -8.49 -5.79 -16.03
C ILE A 114 -9.14 -5.85 -14.63
N LEU A 115 -8.39 -5.60 -13.55
CA LEU A 115 -8.94 -5.59 -12.20
C LEU A 115 -10.03 -4.52 -12.02
N LEU A 116 -9.84 -3.34 -12.61
CA LEU A 116 -10.86 -2.28 -12.66
C LEU A 116 -12.09 -2.69 -13.50
N ALA A 117 -11.88 -3.40 -14.61
CA ALA A 117 -12.98 -3.93 -15.41
C ALA A 117 -13.75 -5.02 -14.64
N CYS A 118 -13.06 -5.95 -13.98
CA CYS A 118 -13.68 -6.93 -13.09
C CYS A 118 -14.50 -6.23 -12.01
N ARG A 119 -13.94 -5.20 -11.36
CA ARG A 119 -14.65 -4.37 -10.38
C ARG A 119 -15.97 -3.82 -10.93
N LYS A 120 -15.95 -3.30 -12.16
CA LYS A 120 -17.12 -2.64 -12.77
C LYS A 120 -18.16 -3.60 -13.35
N TYR A 121 -17.74 -4.75 -13.89
CA TYR A 121 -18.60 -5.61 -14.71
C TYR A 121 -18.88 -7.00 -14.11
N LEU A 122 -18.03 -7.49 -13.20
CA LEU A 122 -18.15 -8.85 -12.65
C LEU A 122 -18.76 -8.89 -11.25
N PHE A 123 -18.54 -7.86 -10.42
CA PHE A 123 -19.19 -7.75 -9.11
C PHE A 123 -20.61 -7.20 -9.31
N TYR A 124 -21.56 -8.13 -9.45
CA TYR A 124 -22.99 -7.83 -9.48
C TYR A 124 -23.43 -7.48 -8.05
N ASP A 125 -24.38 -6.56 -7.89
CA ASP A 125 -24.92 -6.08 -6.60
C ASP A 125 -25.52 -7.19 -5.68
N LYS A 126 -25.43 -8.48 -6.06
CA LYS A 126 -26.01 -9.62 -5.35
C LYS A 126 -25.06 -10.47 -4.51
N ASP A 127 -23.75 -10.22 -4.53
CA ASP A 127 -22.84 -10.82 -3.53
C ASP A 127 -22.87 -10.07 -2.18
N PHE A 128 -23.76 -9.09 -2.03
CA PHE A 128 -23.89 -8.21 -0.85
C PHE A 128 -25.07 -8.57 0.08
N GLU A 129 -25.76 -9.71 -0.09
CA GLU A 129 -26.89 -10.11 0.78
C GLU A 129 -26.52 -11.00 1.99
N GLU A 130 -25.25 -11.32 2.24
CA GLU A 130 -24.88 -12.12 3.43
C GLU A 130 -24.43 -11.33 4.67
N GLU A 131 -24.55 -9.99 4.67
CA GLU A 131 -24.30 -9.18 5.88
C GLU A 131 -25.37 -8.09 6.13
N MET A 132 -26.66 -8.47 6.13
CA MET A 132 -27.70 -7.74 6.90
C MET A 132 -28.00 -8.43 8.23
#